data_AF-A0A3S3CJD3-F1
#
_entry.id   AF-A0A3S3CJD3-F1
#
_cell.length_a   1.000
_cell.length_b   1.000
_cell.length_c   1.000
_cell.angle_alpha   90.00
_cell.angle_beta   90.00
_cell.angle_gamma   90.00
#
_symmetry.space_group_name_H-M   'P 1'
#
loop_
_entity.id
_entity.type
_entity.pdbx_description
1 polymer ?
#
loop_
_entity_poly.entity_id
_entity_poly.type
_entity_poly.pdbx_seq_one_letter_code
_entity_poly.pdbx_strand_id
1 'polypeptide(L)'
;MSNARNFTMVAPGLHSSRRFLDLDDSARALFLYLLTGPHQTSCGCSQIKPGYACADLGPNWPLAKYSTKLADLEGQAGLIITDPETNEIYIERWFKHNSKGSWKYAKAVAGQIAKIESEMLREKVNADFAATELGQSAYEAGEAEKAADRPSAANADSRLLSTRLMQKGDPDARLYRGVR
;
A
#
# COMPACT_ATOMS: atom_id res chain seq x y z
N MET A 1 -3.68 7.01 21.71
CA MET A 1 -3.06 5.76 21.22
C MET A 1 -2.43 6.07 19.88
N SER A 2 -1.18 5.70 19.65
CA SER A 2 -0.55 5.87 18.33
C SER A 2 -1.31 5.01 17.31
N ASN A 3 -1.46 5.50 16.07
CA ASN A 3 -2.01 4.75 14.94
C ASN A 3 -1.05 3.64 14.44
N ALA A 4 -0.10 3.22 15.26
CA ALA A 4 0.86 2.18 14.91
C ALA A 4 0.15 0.81 14.92
N ARG A 5 0.48 -0.04 13.95
CA ARG A 5 -0.04 -1.40 13.89
C ARG A 5 0.45 -2.17 15.11
N ASN A 6 -0.47 -2.72 15.91
CA ASN A 6 -0.11 -3.41 17.16
C ASN A 6 0.60 -4.75 16.92
N PHE A 7 0.29 -5.46 15.83
CA PHE A 7 0.91 -6.74 15.50
C PHE A 7 0.72 -7.14 14.02
N THR A 8 1.70 -7.84 13.46
CA THR A 8 1.54 -8.59 12.20
C THR A 8 1.07 -10.01 12.50
N MET A 9 0.19 -10.56 11.66
CA MET A 9 -0.27 -11.94 11.83
C MET A 9 0.82 -12.92 11.37
N VAL A 10 1.25 -13.79 12.28
CA VAL A 10 2.08 -14.95 11.96
C VAL A 10 1.18 -16.17 11.85
N ALA A 11 0.99 -16.69 10.65
CA ALA A 11 0.14 -17.86 10.45
C ALA A 11 0.76 -19.10 11.11
N PRO A 12 0.02 -19.91 11.89
CA PRO A 12 0.56 -21.12 12.54
C PRO A 12 1.23 -22.08 11.55
N GLY A 13 0.74 -22.14 10.31
CA GLY A 13 1.30 -22.97 9.24
C GLY A 13 2.74 -22.59 8.83
N LEU A 14 3.28 -21.47 9.31
CA LEU A 14 4.70 -21.13 9.17
C LEU A 14 5.57 -22.20 9.83
N HIS A 15 5.20 -22.67 11.02
CA HIS A 15 5.95 -23.66 11.80
C HIS A 15 5.88 -25.07 11.22
N SER A 16 5.00 -25.32 10.25
CA SER A 16 4.95 -26.55 9.47
C SER A 16 5.47 -26.36 8.04
N SER A 17 5.91 -25.15 7.66
CA SER A 17 6.36 -24.86 6.30
C SER A 17 7.76 -25.42 6.07
N ARG A 18 7.90 -26.32 5.10
CA ARG A 18 9.21 -26.89 4.76
C ARG A 18 10.24 -25.82 4.38
N ARG A 19 9.81 -24.80 3.61
CA ARG A 19 10.63 -23.63 3.22
C ARG A 19 11.22 -22.90 4.44
N PHE A 20 10.47 -22.82 5.53
CA PHE A 20 10.91 -22.16 6.77
C PHE A 20 11.70 -23.10 7.69
N LEU A 21 11.33 -24.37 7.75
CA LEU A 21 11.99 -25.38 8.58
C LEU A 21 13.39 -25.76 8.06
N ASP A 22 13.63 -25.66 6.75
CA ASP A 22 14.93 -25.94 6.13
C ASP A 22 15.98 -24.83 6.34
N LEU A 23 15.57 -23.68 6.85
CA LEU A 23 16.47 -22.60 7.22
C LEU A 23 17.24 -22.91 8.50
N ASP A 24 18.40 -22.28 8.68
CA ASP A 24 19.05 -22.24 9.99
C ASP A 24 18.36 -21.24 10.95
N ASP A 25 18.76 -21.26 12.23
CA ASP A 25 18.18 -20.39 13.26
C ASP A 25 18.35 -18.90 12.96
N SER A 26 19.45 -18.50 12.31
CA SER A 26 19.68 -17.09 11.98
C SER A 26 18.75 -16.65 10.86
N ALA A 27 18.59 -17.43 9.80
CA ALA A 27 17.69 -17.11 8.71
C ALA A 27 16.21 -17.11 9.17
N ARG A 28 15.82 -18.04 10.06
CA ARG A 28 14.50 -18.01 10.69
C ARG A 28 14.29 -16.75 11.52
N ALA A 29 15.26 -16.36 12.33
CA ALA A 29 15.20 -15.13 13.12
C ALA A 29 15.09 -13.89 12.23
N LEU A 30 15.86 -13.82 11.14
CA LEU A 30 15.76 -12.73 10.16
C LEU A 30 14.39 -12.68 9.52
N PHE A 31 13.85 -13.82 9.08
CA PHE A 31 12.51 -13.85 8.48
C PHE A 31 11.43 -13.36 9.44
N LEU A 32 11.48 -13.79 10.70
CA LEU A 32 10.53 -13.34 11.73
C LEU A 32 10.66 -11.84 12.01
N TYR A 33 11.89 -11.31 12.02
CA TYR A 33 12.14 -9.87 12.11
C TYR A 33 11.56 -9.13 10.90
N LEU A 34 11.80 -9.58 9.67
CA LEU A 34 11.23 -8.94 8.49
C LEU A 34 9.70 -9.00 8.50
N LEU A 35 9.12 -10.12 8.97
CA LEU A 35 7.68 -10.32 9.03
C LEU A 35 6.98 -9.46 10.09
N THR A 36 7.62 -9.22 11.24
CA THR A 36 6.97 -8.59 12.41
C THR A 36 7.63 -7.30 12.89
N GLY A 37 8.74 -6.91 12.27
CA GLY A 37 9.58 -5.79 12.68
C GLY A 37 8.94 -4.42 12.46
N PRO A 38 9.59 -3.37 12.99
CA PRO A 38 9.03 -2.02 13.06
C PRO A 38 8.83 -1.36 11.69
N HIS A 39 9.53 -1.85 10.66
CA HIS A 39 9.45 -1.32 9.29
C HIS A 39 8.36 -1.98 8.44
N GLN A 40 7.71 -3.03 8.95
CA GLN A 40 6.73 -3.78 8.17
C GLN A 40 5.47 -2.94 7.88
N THR A 41 4.92 -3.08 6.68
CA THR A 41 3.76 -2.35 6.20
C THR A 41 2.54 -3.26 6.06
N SER A 42 1.37 -2.70 5.78
CA SER A 42 0.15 -3.48 5.58
C SER A 42 0.09 -4.15 4.20
N CYS A 43 0.91 -3.71 3.24
CA CYS A 43 1.06 -4.36 1.94
C CYS A 43 2.15 -5.45 1.92
N GLY A 44 2.87 -5.66 3.02
CA GLY A 44 3.90 -6.69 3.12
C GLY A 44 5.22 -6.35 2.43
N CYS A 45 5.34 -5.13 1.90
CA CYS A 45 6.56 -4.59 1.31
C CYS A 45 7.09 -3.45 2.18
N SER A 46 8.33 -3.57 2.63
CA SER A 46 8.96 -2.62 3.55
C SER A 46 10.29 -2.13 3.00
N GLN A 47 10.55 -0.83 3.10
CA GLN A 47 11.85 -0.25 2.81
C GLN A 47 12.74 -0.30 4.07
N ILE A 48 13.83 -1.05 4.02
CA ILE A 48 14.75 -1.24 5.16
C ILE A 48 16.20 -1.20 4.68
N LYS A 49 16.91 -0.12 5.04
CA LYS A 49 18.36 -0.06 4.79
C LYS A 49 19.08 -1.12 5.64
N PRO A 50 20.06 -1.86 5.08
CA PRO A 50 20.76 -2.92 5.81
C PRO A 50 21.35 -2.49 7.16
N GLY A 51 21.88 -1.27 7.26
CA GLY A 51 22.41 -0.73 8.51
C GLY A 51 21.36 -0.58 9.61
N TYR A 52 20.12 -0.19 9.26
CA TYR A 52 19.03 -0.12 10.22
C TYR A 52 18.56 -1.51 10.64
N ALA A 53 18.45 -2.45 9.70
CA ALA A 53 18.14 -3.84 10.03
C ALA A 53 19.16 -4.45 11.00
N CYS A 54 20.47 -4.23 10.76
CA CYS A 54 21.53 -4.71 11.64
C CYS A 54 21.43 -4.08 13.04
N ALA A 55 21.13 -2.78 13.13
CA ALA A 55 20.96 -2.09 14.40
C ALA A 55 19.78 -2.66 15.20
N ASP A 56 18.64 -2.90 14.55
CA ASP A 56 17.43 -3.44 15.18
C ASP A 56 17.61 -4.91 15.63
N LEU A 57 18.32 -5.71 14.84
CA LEU A 57 18.63 -7.11 15.14
C LEU A 57 19.70 -7.27 16.23
N GLY A 58 20.48 -6.22 16.49
CA GLY A 58 21.43 -6.13 17.60
C GLY A 58 22.86 -6.63 17.29
N PRO A 59 23.73 -6.71 18.31
CA PRO A 59 25.19 -6.80 18.14
C PRO A 59 25.68 -8.07 17.42
N ASN A 60 24.86 -9.12 17.37
CA ASN A 60 25.19 -10.41 16.73
C ASN A 60 24.78 -10.48 15.25
N TRP A 61 24.45 -9.33 14.65
CA TRP A 61 24.02 -9.19 13.26
C TRP A 61 24.91 -8.20 12.50
N PRO A 62 26.17 -8.56 12.21
CA PRO A 62 27.00 -7.77 11.31
C PRO A 62 26.42 -7.82 9.88
N LEU A 63 26.74 -6.79 9.09
CA LEU A 63 26.24 -6.64 7.72
C LEU A 63 26.47 -7.89 6.86
N ALA A 64 27.65 -8.52 6.96
CA ALA A 64 27.96 -9.74 6.21
C ALA A 64 26.98 -10.88 6.53
N LYS A 65 26.67 -11.10 7.81
CA LYS A 65 25.69 -12.12 8.23
C LYS A 65 24.28 -11.75 7.74
N TYR A 66 23.87 -10.49 7.87
CA TYR A 66 22.59 -10.02 7.36
C TYR A 66 22.44 -10.31 5.87
N SER A 67 23.41 -9.87 5.06
CA SER A 67 23.37 -10.04 3.61
C SER A 67 23.34 -11.52 3.19
N THR A 68 24.15 -12.37 3.82
CA THR A 68 24.11 -13.82 3.56
C THR A 68 22.74 -14.41 3.88
N LYS A 69 22.18 -14.10 5.06
CA LYS A 69 20.88 -14.66 5.45
C LYS A 69 19.73 -14.10 4.63
N LEU A 70 19.83 -12.85 4.16
CA LEU A 70 18.85 -12.28 3.24
C LEU A 70 18.85 -13.02 1.90
N ALA A 71 20.04 -13.31 1.35
CA ALA A 71 20.19 -14.10 0.14
C ALA A 71 19.67 -15.54 0.31
N ASP A 72 19.89 -16.17 1.47
CA ASP A 72 19.33 -17.49 1.78
C ASP A 72 17.80 -17.48 1.76
N LEU A 73 17.18 -16.43 2.33
CA LEU A 73 15.71 -16.29 2.37
C LEU A 73 15.10 -16.10 0.98
N GLU A 74 15.75 -15.33 0.12
CA GLU A 74 15.31 -15.07 -1.26
C GLU A 74 15.57 -16.28 -2.16
N GLY A 75 16.83 -16.73 -2.25
CA GLY A 75 17.25 -17.74 -3.22
C GLY A 75 16.91 -19.17 -2.82
N GLN A 76 17.18 -19.58 -1.58
CA GLN A 76 16.96 -20.96 -1.14
C GLN A 76 15.51 -21.20 -0.73
N ALA A 77 14.94 -20.29 0.07
CA ALA A 77 13.63 -20.50 0.68
C ALA A 77 12.47 -19.88 -0.12
N GLY A 78 12.72 -18.89 -0.99
CA GLY A 78 11.68 -18.17 -1.72
C GLY A 78 10.62 -17.59 -0.76
N LEU A 79 11.07 -17.06 0.38
CA LEU A 79 10.21 -16.46 1.40
C LEU A 79 10.11 -14.95 1.28
N ILE A 80 11.03 -14.34 0.55
CA ILE A 80 11.06 -12.89 0.29
C ILE A 80 11.48 -12.64 -1.16
N ILE A 81 11.22 -11.42 -1.63
CA ILE A 81 11.80 -10.85 -2.84
C ILE A 81 12.41 -9.51 -2.44
N THR A 82 13.62 -9.22 -2.92
CA THR A 82 14.35 -8.00 -2.58
C THR A 82 14.61 -7.13 -3.80
N ASP A 83 14.71 -5.82 -3.55
CA ASP A 83 15.29 -4.87 -4.47
C ASP A 83 16.39 -4.08 -3.73
N PRO A 84 17.67 -4.34 -4.03
CA PRO A 84 18.79 -3.68 -3.36
C PRO A 84 18.94 -2.20 -3.73
N GLU A 85 18.42 -1.75 -4.89
CA GLU A 85 18.54 -0.35 -5.31
C GLU A 85 17.65 0.55 -4.45
N THR A 86 16.43 0.09 -4.19
CA THR A 86 15.41 0.81 -3.40
C THR A 86 15.43 0.41 -1.92
N ASN A 87 16.19 -0.61 -1.55
CA ASN A 87 16.21 -1.24 -0.22
C ASN A 87 14.84 -1.76 0.21
N GLU A 88 14.04 -2.24 -0.74
CA GLU A 88 12.70 -2.76 -0.50
C GLU A 88 12.68 -4.28 -0.42
N ILE A 89 11.89 -4.81 0.49
CA ILE A 89 11.74 -6.25 0.73
C ILE A 89 10.26 -6.58 0.78
N TYR A 90 9.82 -7.50 -0.07
CA TYR A 90 8.48 -8.04 -0.07
C TYR A 90 8.44 -9.43 0.55
N ILE A 91 7.50 -9.67 1.46
CA ILE A 91 7.23 -11.00 2.01
C ILE A 91 6.37 -11.80 1.04
N GLU A 92 6.91 -12.89 0.50
CA GLU A 92 6.20 -13.78 -0.42
C GLU A 92 4.91 -14.31 0.22
N ARG A 93 3.83 -14.29 -0.57
CA ARG A 93 2.49 -14.77 -0.15
C ARG A 93 1.91 -14.00 1.04
N TRP A 94 2.31 -12.75 1.25
CA TRP A 94 1.77 -11.90 2.31
C TRP A 94 0.23 -11.92 2.37
N PHE A 95 -0.42 -11.70 1.22
CA PHE A 95 -1.88 -11.65 1.12
C PHE A 95 -2.57 -13.01 1.23
N LYS A 96 -1.85 -14.14 1.22
CA LYS A 96 -2.44 -15.43 1.63
C LYS A 96 -2.82 -15.44 3.11
N HIS A 97 -2.12 -14.65 3.91
CA HIS A 97 -2.27 -14.62 5.37
C HIS A 97 -2.86 -13.30 5.88
N ASN A 98 -2.65 -12.19 5.15
CA ASN A 98 -2.98 -10.83 5.57
C ASN A 98 -3.96 -10.12 4.62
N SER A 99 -4.94 -10.82 4.05
CA SER A 99 -5.95 -10.27 3.11
C SER A 99 -7.33 -10.06 3.71
N LYS A 100 -7.51 -10.12 5.04
CA LYS A 100 -8.81 -9.83 5.67
C LYS A 100 -8.87 -8.37 6.09
N GLY A 101 -9.97 -7.70 5.80
CA GLY A 101 -10.17 -6.31 6.21
C GLY A 101 -11.41 -5.68 5.58
N SER A 102 -11.62 -4.39 5.89
CA SER A 102 -12.67 -3.59 5.26
C SER A 102 -12.19 -2.93 3.97
N TRP A 103 -13.12 -2.43 3.15
CA TRP A 103 -12.79 -1.65 1.94
C TRP A 103 -11.91 -0.42 2.25
N LYS A 104 -12.09 0.23 3.41
CA LYS A 104 -11.24 1.37 3.85
C LYS A 104 -9.80 0.92 4.08
N TYR A 105 -9.64 -0.25 4.71
CA TYR A 105 -8.33 -0.86 4.89
C TYR A 105 -7.71 -1.24 3.53
N ALA A 106 -8.51 -1.83 2.63
CA ALA A 106 -8.08 -2.16 1.27
C ALA A 106 -7.57 -0.92 0.51
N LYS A 107 -8.28 0.22 0.59
CA LYS A 107 -7.85 1.49 0.02
C LYS A 107 -6.53 1.98 0.61
N ALA A 108 -6.35 1.86 1.93
CA ALA A 108 -5.09 2.23 2.57
C ALA A 108 -3.92 1.33 2.10
N VAL A 109 -4.15 0.03 1.95
CA VAL A 109 -3.16 -0.91 1.40
C VAL A 109 -2.81 -0.54 -0.04
N ALA A 110 -3.79 -0.28 -0.91
CA ALA A 110 -3.54 0.17 -2.28
C ALA A 110 -2.69 1.46 -2.32
N GLY A 111 -2.95 2.40 -1.41
CA GLY A 111 -2.14 3.61 -1.26
C GLY A 111 -0.70 3.36 -0.77
N GLN A 112 -0.45 2.27 -0.04
CA GLN A 112 0.92 1.85 0.32
C GLN A 112 1.62 1.19 -0.87
N ILE A 113 0.92 0.34 -1.63
CA ILE A 113 1.46 -0.30 -2.85
C ILE A 113 1.92 0.76 -3.86
N ALA A 114 1.12 1.82 -4.05
CA ALA A 114 1.48 2.91 -4.96
C ALA A 114 2.75 3.68 -4.57
N LYS A 115 3.20 3.57 -3.31
CA LYS A 115 4.42 4.23 -2.80
C LYS A 115 5.67 3.35 -2.88
N ILE A 116 5.54 2.09 -3.27
CA ILE A 116 6.68 1.19 -3.49
C ILE A 116 7.50 1.78 -4.65
N GLU A 117 8.78 2.05 -4.39
CA GLU A 117 9.69 2.68 -5.34
C GLU A 117 10.10 1.70 -6.44
N SER A 118 10.42 0.46 -6.06
CA SER A 118 10.76 -0.63 -6.95
C SER A 118 9.60 -0.95 -7.88
N GLU A 119 9.80 -0.79 -9.18
CA GLU A 119 8.78 -1.13 -10.17
C GLU A 119 8.44 -2.63 -10.13
N MET A 120 9.47 -3.48 -10.07
CA MET A 120 9.31 -4.93 -9.99
C MET A 120 8.50 -5.36 -8.76
N LEU A 121 8.85 -4.86 -7.57
CA LEU A 121 8.10 -5.20 -6.35
C LEU A 121 6.70 -4.59 -6.39
N ARG A 122 6.55 -3.36 -6.86
CA ARG A 122 5.24 -2.71 -6.97
C ARG A 122 4.30 -3.51 -7.85
N GLU A 123 4.75 -3.95 -9.01
CA GLU A 123 3.97 -4.81 -9.92
C GLU A 123 3.60 -6.14 -9.24
N LYS A 124 4.58 -6.80 -8.62
CA LYS A 124 4.36 -8.08 -7.94
C LYS A 124 3.36 -7.96 -6.79
N VAL A 125 3.53 -6.97 -5.92
CA VAL A 125 2.66 -6.75 -4.75
C VAL A 125 1.26 -6.36 -5.21
N ASN A 126 1.15 -5.53 -6.25
CA ASN A 126 -0.15 -5.14 -6.82
C ASN A 126 -0.88 -6.34 -7.42
N ALA A 127 -0.18 -7.22 -8.15
CA ALA A 127 -0.75 -8.44 -8.70
C ALA A 127 -1.26 -9.39 -7.60
N ASP A 128 -0.45 -9.61 -6.56
CA ASP A 128 -0.86 -10.45 -5.42
C ASP A 128 -2.05 -9.87 -4.66
N PHE A 129 -2.10 -8.54 -4.50
CA PHE A 129 -3.20 -7.84 -3.84
C PHE A 129 -4.49 -7.95 -4.66
N ALA A 130 -4.43 -7.67 -5.96
CA ALA A 130 -5.57 -7.71 -6.88
C ALA A 130 -6.18 -9.12 -7.01
N ALA A 131 -5.39 -10.16 -6.79
CA ALA A 131 -5.86 -11.55 -6.77
C ALA A 131 -6.70 -11.91 -5.52
N THR A 132 -6.91 -10.99 -4.58
CA THR A 132 -7.69 -11.22 -3.35
C THR A 132 -9.03 -10.48 -3.34
N GLU A 133 -9.98 -10.98 -2.54
CA GLU A 133 -11.25 -10.28 -2.27
C GLU A 133 -11.02 -8.87 -1.71
N LEU A 134 -9.97 -8.68 -0.92
CA LEU A 134 -9.59 -7.37 -0.40
C LEU A 134 -9.19 -6.42 -1.53
N GLY A 135 -8.37 -6.88 -2.48
CA GLY A 135 -8.01 -6.11 -3.67
C GLY A 135 -9.22 -5.75 -4.52
N GLN A 136 -10.12 -6.71 -4.74
CA GLN A 136 -11.38 -6.47 -5.46
C GLN A 136 -12.23 -5.39 -4.78
N SER A 137 -12.37 -5.44 -3.46
CA SER A 137 -13.12 -4.42 -2.70
C SER A 137 -12.53 -3.02 -2.81
N ALA A 138 -11.21 -2.88 -2.92
CA ALA A 138 -10.56 -1.59 -3.15
C ALA A 138 -10.87 -1.05 -4.55
N TYR A 139 -10.86 -1.92 -5.56
CA TYR A 139 -11.19 -1.54 -6.94
C TYR A 139 -12.63 -1.07 -7.06
N GLU A 140 -13.58 -1.84 -6.52
CA GLU A 140 -15.01 -1.49 -6.52
C GLU A 140 -15.28 -0.18 -5.79
N ALA A 141 -14.67 0.02 -4.61
CA ALA A 141 -14.80 1.28 -3.87
C ALA A 141 -14.24 2.47 -4.66
N GLY A 142 -13.10 2.29 -5.34
CA GLY A 142 -12.50 3.31 -6.20
C GLY A 142 -13.38 3.66 -7.41
N GLU A 143 -14.00 2.68 -8.06
CA GLU A 143 -14.93 2.91 -9.16
C GLU A 143 -16.22 3.59 -8.69
N ALA A 144 -16.75 3.21 -7.52
CA ALA A 144 -17.91 3.86 -6.92
C ALA A 144 -17.65 5.33 -6.59
N GLU A 145 -16.48 5.66 -6.03
CA GLU A 145 -16.06 7.05 -5.78
C GLU A 145 -15.92 7.84 -7.08
N LYS A 146 -15.25 7.29 -8.11
CA LYS A 146 -15.15 7.95 -9.43
C LYS A 146 -16.52 8.15 -10.08
N ALA A 147 -17.45 7.22 -9.90
CA ALA A 147 -18.82 7.35 -10.41
C ALA A 147 -19.59 8.45 -9.66
N ALA A 148 -19.39 8.58 -8.35
CA ALA A 148 -19.99 9.64 -7.53
C ALA A 148 -19.41 11.03 -7.85
N ASP A 149 -18.12 11.12 -8.18
CA ASP A 149 -17.45 12.38 -8.54
C ASP A 149 -17.72 12.84 -9.99
N ARG A 150 -18.33 12.00 -10.83
CA ARG A 150 -18.77 12.46 -12.17
C ARG A 150 -19.84 13.53 -12.00
N PRO A 151 -19.65 14.74 -12.54
CA PRO A 151 -20.68 15.77 -12.47
C PRO A 151 -21.95 15.26 -13.17
N SER A 152 -23.03 15.13 -12.41
CA SER A 152 -24.37 14.90 -12.96
C SER A 152 -24.69 16.01 -13.97
N ALA A 153 -25.30 15.65 -15.10
CA ALA A 153 -25.77 16.62 -16.09
C ALA A 153 -26.65 17.72 -15.46
N ALA A 154 -27.39 17.41 -14.38
CA ALA A 154 -28.19 18.36 -13.64
C ALA A 154 -27.36 19.44 -12.88
N ASN A 155 -26.10 19.14 -12.53
CA ASN A 155 -25.20 20.05 -11.80
C ASN A 155 -24.32 20.90 -12.73
N ALA A 156 -24.27 20.58 -14.03
CA ALA A 156 -23.53 21.36 -15.02
C ALA A 156 -24.24 22.69 -15.33
N ASP A 157 -25.57 22.68 -15.44
CA ASP A 157 -26.38 23.88 -15.74
C ASP A 157 -26.37 24.90 -14.60
N SER A 158 -26.37 24.45 -13.34
CA SER A 158 -26.37 25.35 -12.17
C SER A 158 -25.04 26.11 -12.01
N ARG A 159 -23.93 25.59 -12.52
CA ARG A 159 -22.61 26.25 -12.46
C ARG A 159 -22.46 27.35 -13.52
N LEU A 160 -23.08 27.18 -14.69
CA LEU A 160 -23.10 28.22 -15.72
C LEU A 160 -23.90 29.45 -15.26
N LEU A 161 -25.05 29.23 -14.61
CA LEU A 161 -25.91 30.28 -14.07
C LEU A 161 -25.32 31.04 -12.87
N SER A 162 -24.31 30.49 -12.19
CA SER A 162 -23.64 31.11 -11.03
C SER A 162 -22.31 31.79 -11.39
N THR A 163 -21.91 31.78 -12.66
CA THR A 163 -20.75 32.58 -13.11
C THR A 163 -21.10 34.07 -13.15
N ARG A 164 -20.17 34.92 -12.69
CA ARG A 164 -20.29 36.40 -12.66
C ARG A 164 -20.69 37.04 -13.99
N LEU A 165 -20.53 36.32 -15.11
CA LEU A 165 -20.91 36.74 -16.46
C LEU A 165 -22.43 36.75 -16.70
N MET A 166 -23.20 35.88 -16.03
CA MET A 166 -24.68 35.80 -16.17
C MET A 166 -25.44 36.61 -15.10
N GLN A 167 -24.79 36.94 -13.97
CA GLN A 167 -25.41 37.77 -12.91
C GLN A 167 -25.44 39.26 -13.22
N LYS A 168 -24.70 39.72 -14.24
CA LYS A 168 -24.75 41.12 -14.68
C LYS A 168 -25.96 41.32 -15.57
N GLY A 169 -27.11 41.52 -14.93
CA GLY A 169 -28.32 42.00 -15.60
C GLY A 169 -28.00 43.23 -16.43
N ASP A 170 -28.59 43.25 -17.62
CA ASP A 170 -28.47 44.28 -18.65
C ASP A 170 -28.45 45.70 -18.06
N PRO A 171 -27.35 46.47 -18.21
CA PRO A 171 -27.26 47.83 -17.68
C PRO A 171 -28.23 48.83 -18.34
N ASP A 172 -28.88 48.48 -19.46
CA ASP A 172 -29.77 49.38 -20.21
C ASP A 172 -31.28 49.23 -19.94
N ALA A 173 -31.69 48.33 -19.05
CA ALA A 173 -33.11 48.13 -18.73
C ALA A 173 -33.80 49.33 -18.02
N ARG A 174 -33.09 50.45 -17.76
CA ARG A 174 -33.61 51.64 -17.09
C ARG A 174 -33.96 52.82 -18.00
N LEU A 175 -33.70 52.76 -19.31
CA LEU A 175 -33.88 53.93 -20.19
C LEU A 175 -35.25 54.08 -20.86
N TYR A 176 -36.19 53.15 -20.70
CA TYR A 176 -37.54 53.24 -21.29
C TYR A 176 -38.67 53.20 -20.25
N ARG A 177 -38.61 54.07 -19.25
CA ARG A 177 -39.79 54.47 -18.45
C ARG A 177 -39.91 55.99 -18.42
N GLY A 178 -40.48 56.56 -19.47
CA GLY A 178 -40.90 57.96 -19.42
C GLY A 178 -41.04 58.63 -20.78
N VAL A 179 -42.06 58.27 -21.56
CA VAL A 179 -42.72 59.23 -22.46
C VAL A 179 -44.21 58.92 -22.42
N ARG A 180 -44.99 59.90 -21.96
CA ARG A 180 -46.43 60.02 -22.18
C ARG A 180 -46.67 60.63 -23.55
#